data_AF-A0A4S8KNN9-F1
#
_entry.id   AF-A0A4S8KNN9-F1
#
_cell.length_a   1.000
_cell.length_b   1.000
_cell.length_c   1.000
_cell.angle_alpha   90.00
_cell.angle_beta   90.00
_cell.angle_gamma   90.00
#
_symmetry.space_group_name_H-M   'P 1'
#
loop_
_entity.id
_entity.type
_entity.pdbx_description
1 polymer ?
#
loop_
_entity_poly.entity_id
_entity_poly.type
_entity_poly.pdbx_seq_one_letter_code
_entity_poly.pdbx_strand_id
1 'polypeptide(L)'
;VRDVFEADFIKDFAGPDGKLFVDRGKNIRLAFSIHLDFFNPHGVMKRGAHDSIGVISCANLALDPSIRYLPEYMFIAGIIPGPNEPTVDELDHFV
;
A
#
# COMPACT_ATOMS: atom_id res chain seq x y z
N VAL A 1 -1.00 -6.15 21.22
CA VAL A 1 -0.81 -5.89 19.78
C VAL A 1 -0.13 -4.54 19.62
N ARG A 2 1.19 -4.52 19.46
CA ARG A 2 1.98 -3.31 19.16
C ARG A 2 2.38 -3.23 17.68
N ASP A 3 2.41 -4.38 17.01
CA ASP A 3 2.68 -4.47 15.57
C ASP A 3 1.78 -5.52 14.90
N VAL A 4 1.60 -5.38 13.58
CA VAL A 4 0.82 -6.28 12.73
C VAL A 4 1.35 -7.71 12.73
N PHE A 5 2.65 -7.90 12.98
CA PHE A 5 3.26 -9.23 13.10
C PHE A 5 2.86 -10.00 14.38
N GLU A 6 2.21 -9.35 15.35
CA GLU A 6 1.62 -10.05 16.49
C GLU A 6 0.27 -10.70 16.16
N ALA A 7 -0.35 -10.35 15.03
CA ALA A 7 -1.64 -10.88 14.61
C ALA A 7 -1.55 -12.38 14.30
N ASP A 8 -2.53 -13.15 14.78
CA ASP A 8 -2.56 -14.61 14.61
C ASP A 8 -2.52 -15.01 13.14
N PHE A 9 -3.29 -14.32 12.29
CA PHE A 9 -3.26 -14.55 10.85
C PHE A 9 -1.84 -14.43 10.25
N ILE A 10 -1.03 -13.46 10.68
CA ILE A 10 0.32 -13.28 10.13
C ILE A 10 1.29 -14.37 10.61
N LYS A 11 1.16 -14.78 11.87
CA LYS A 11 2.00 -15.84 12.47
C LYS A 11 1.68 -17.21 11.86
N ASP A 12 0.41 -17.46 11.56
CA ASP A 12 -0.09 -18.77 11.13
C ASP A 12 -0.32 -18.86 9.61
N PHE A 13 -0.04 -17.80 8.85
CA PHE A 13 -0.23 -17.78 7.40
C PHE A 13 0.71 -18.81 6.73
N ALA A 14 0.13 -19.86 6.16
CA ALA A 14 0.89 -20.89 5.43
C ALA A 14 1.07 -20.50 3.95
N GLY A 15 2.27 -20.75 3.42
CA GLY A 15 2.57 -20.65 2.00
C GLY A 15 2.06 -21.84 1.19
N PRO A 16 2.20 -21.82 -0.15
CA PRO A 16 1.79 -22.92 -1.02
C PRO A 16 2.47 -24.27 -0.74
N ASP A 17 3.60 -24.26 -0.02
CA ASP A 17 4.34 -25.46 0.41
C ASP A 17 3.88 -26.01 1.78
N GLY A 18 2.85 -25.41 2.37
CA GLY A 18 2.31 -25.78 3.69
C GLY A 18 3.16 -25.32 4.88
N LYS A 19 4.27 -24.61 4.65
CA LYS A 19 5.10 -24.03 5.71
C LYS A 19 4.63 -22.64 6.06
N LEU A 20 5.00 -22.13 7.24
CA LEU A 20 4.70 -20.75 7.59
C LEU A 20 5.35 -19.81 6.58
N PHE A 21 4.59 -18.84 6.07
CA PHE A 21 5.06 -17.87 5.08
C PHE A 21 6.24 -17.04 5.60
N VAL A 22 6.27 -16.80 6.91
CA VAL A 22 7.38 -16.13 7.62
C VAL A 22 8.65 -16.98 7.70
N ASP A 23 8.56 -18.30 7.54
CA ASP A 23 9.72 -19.19 7.41
C ASP A 23 10.34 -19.03 6.02
N ARG A 24 11.34 -18.15 5.97
CA ARG A 24 11.94 -17.63 4.73
C ARG A 24 13.33 -18.20 4.42
N GLY A 25 13.91 -19.02 5.30
CA GLY A 25 15.29 -19.50 5.15
C GLY A 25 16.27 -18.36 4.85
N LYS A 26 16.87 -18.36 3.66
CA LYS A 26 17.80 -17.32 3.18
C LYS A 26 17.13 -16.17 2.42
N ASN A 27 15.84 -16.26 2.13
CA ASN A 27 15.11 -15.26 1.35
C ASN A 27 14.62 -14.11 2.23
N ILE A 28 14.28 -13.01 1.59
CA ILE A 28 13.54 -11.92 2.23
C ILE A 28 12.06 -12.07 1.90
N ARG A 29 11.22 -11.96 2.93
CA ARG A 29 9.77 -11.77 2.84
C ARG A 29 9.49 -10.39 3.41
N LEU A 30 8.81 -9.54 2.65
CA LEU A 30 8.40 -8.20 3.05
C LEU A 30 6.88 -8.16 3.08
N ALA A 31 6.34 -7.49 4.09
CA ALA A 31 4.92 -7.18 4.18
C ALA A 31 4.76 -5.67 4.00
N PHE A 32 3.84 -5.26 3.14
CA PHE A 32 3.56 -3.86 2.88
C PHE A 32 2.09 -3.55 3.19
N SER A 33 1.83 -2.39 3.79
CA SER A 33 0.51 -1.78 3.75
C SER A 33 0.43 -0.96 2.47
N ILE A 34 -0.53 -1.26 1.60
CA ILE A 34 -0.75 -0.54 0.34
C ILE A 34 -1.83 0.52 0.58
N HIS A 35 -1.54 1.74 0.16
CA HIS A 35 -2.47 2.86 0.19
C HIS A 35 -2.67 3.34 -1.25
N LEU A 36 -3.93 3.50 -1.63
CA LEU A 36 -4.34 4.15 -2.86
C LEU A 36 -5.19 5.35 -2.46
N ASP A 37 -4.80 6.53 -2.91
CA ASP A 37 -5.53 7.76 -2.65
C ASP A 37 -5.56 8.64 -3.89
N PHE A 38 -6.63 9.43 -4.01
CA PHE A 38 -6.90 10.33 -5.11
C PHE A 38 -7.11 11.74 -4.57
N PHE A 39 -6.42 12.71 -5.17
CA PHE A 39 -6.52 14.10 -4.74
C PHE A 39 -6.39 15.06 -5.90
N ASN A 40 -6.91 16.27 -5.69
CA ASN A 40 -6.76 17.34 -6.65
C ASN A 40 -5.34 17.93 -6.57
N PRO A 41 -4.52 17.83 -7.64
CA PRO A 41 -3.15 18.33 -7.62
C PRO A 41 -3.07 19.86 -7.53
N HIS A 42 -4.17 20.56 -7.83
CA HIS A 42 -4.29 22.02 -7.72
C HIS A 42 -4.86 22.49 -6.37
N GLY A 43 -5.20 21.55 -5.47
CA GLY A 43 -5.83 21.82 -4.18
C GLY A 43 -7.35 22.03 -4.25
N VAL A 44 -7.99 22.04 -3.07
CA VAL A 44 -9.46 22.14 -2.98
C VAL A 44 -9.89 23.60 -2.97
N MET A 45 -10.47 24.08 -4.07
CA MET A 45 -11.09 25.42 -4.17
C MET A 45 -12.55 25.31 -4.59
N LYS A 46 -13.45 26.12 -3.99
CA LYS A 46 -14.92 26.12 -4.26
C LYS A 46 -15.31 26.31 -5.74
N ARG A 47 -14.41 26.81 -6.59
CA ARG A 47 -14.58 26.99 -8.05
C ARG A 47 -13.32 26.58 -8.84
N GLY A 48 -12.43 25.78 -8.25
CA GLY A 48 -11.22 25.30 -8.92
C GLY A 48 -11.53 24.23 -9.97
N ALA A 49 -10.58 23.99 -10.86
CA ALA A 49 -10.63 22.83 -11.75
C ALA A 49 -10.74 21.54 -10.92
N HIS A 50 -11.62 20.63 -11.30
CA HIS A 50 -11.78 19.33 -10.66
C HIS A 50 -10.95 18.30 -11.42
N ASP A 51 -9.63 18.35 -11.20
CA ASP A 51 -8.72 17.30 -11.63
C ASP A 51 -8.44 16.38 -10.45
N SER A 52 -8.20 15.11 -10.71
CA SER A 52 -7.83 14.10 -9.74
C SER A 52 -6.64 13.30 -10.27
N ILE A 53 -5.64 13.11 -9.42
CA ILE A 53 -4.51 12.21 -9.67
C ILE A 53 -4.45 11.19 -8.55
N GLY A 54 -4.04 9.97 -8.87
CA GLY A 54 -3.90 8.90 -7.88
C GLY A 54 -2.46 8.63 -7.51
N VAL A 55 -2.22 8.19 -6.28
CA VAL A 55 -0.92 7.69 -5.83
C VAL A 55 -1.11 6.31 -5.20
N ILE A 56 -0.29 5.35 -5.63
CA ILE A 56 -0.15 4.05 -4.98
C ILE A 56 1.13 4.10 -4.15
N SER A 57 0.99 3.99 -2.83
CA SER A 57 2.12 4.05 -1.89
C SER A 57 2.11 2.87 -0.94
N CYS A 58 3.29 2.41 -0.57
CA CYS A 58 3.48 1.22 0.25
C CYS A 58 4.33 1.54 1.47
N ALA A 59 3.82 1.23 2.66
CA ALA A 59 4.59 1.30 3.91
C ALA A 59 5.17 -0.09 4.23
N ASN A 60 6.49 -0.20 4.39
CA ASN A 60 7.12 -1.46 4.78
C ASN A 60 6.81 -1.76 6.25
N LEU A 61 6.01 -2.79 6.49
CA LEU A 61 5.56 -3.14 7.83
C LEU A 61 6.68 -3.70 8.71
N ALA A 62 7.81 -4.12 8.12
CA ALA A 62 8.98 -4.58 8.88
C ALA A 62 9.80 -3.46 9.53
N LEU A 63 9.55 -2.19 9.17
CA LEU A 63 10.18 -1.03 9.83
C LEU A 63 9.46 -0.70 11.14
N ASP A 64 10.11 0.00 12.08
CA ASP A 64 9.45 0.40 13.32
C ASP A 64 8.19 1.26 13.06
N PRO A 65 7.09 1.09 13.82
CA PRO A 65 5.86 1.88 13.64
C PRO A 65 6.08 3.39 13.67
N SER A 66 7.09 3.88 14.39
CA SER A 66 7.41 5.31 14.50
C SER A 66 8.02 5.91 13.22
N ILE A 67 8.58 5.09 12.32
CA ILE A 67 9.27 5.57 11.12
C ILE A 67 8.63 5.12 9.81
N ARG A 68 7.86 4.02 9.81
CA ARG A 68 7.39 3.37 8.56
C ARG A 68 6.48 4.21 7.66
N TYR A 69 5.97 5.34 8.16
CA TYR A 69 5.13 6.30 7.43
C TYR A 69 5.81 7.66 7.18
N LEU A 70 7.08 7.82 7.54
CA LEU A 70 7.82 9.02 7.14
C LEU A 70 8.08 8.99 5.63
N PRO A 71 8.03 10.14 4.93
CA PRO A 71 8.13 10.19 3.48
C PRO A 71 9.34 9.45 2.89
N GLU A 72 10.50 9.50 3.56
CA GLU A 72 11.74 8.85 3.13
C GLU A 72 11.73 7.32 3.21
N TYR A 73 10.79 6.73 3.96
CA TYR A 73 10.63 5.28 4.10
C TYR A 73 9.41 4.73 3.34
N MET A 74 8.63 5.60 2.70
CA MET A 74 7.50 5.21 1.86
C MET A 74 7.99 4.81 0.47
N PHE A 75 7.49 3.69 -0.04
CA PHE A 75 7.71 3.29 -1.42
C PHE A 75 6.55 3.78 -2.29
N ILE A 76 6.81 4.67 -3.25
CA ILE A 76 5.81 5.09 -4.23
C ILE A 76 5.80 4.07 -5.37
N ALA A 77 4.77 3.23 -5.39
CA ALA A 77 4.63 2.15 -6.35
C ALA A 77 4.09 2.65 -7.71
N GLY A 78 3.33 3.74 -7.73
CA GLY A 78 2.81 4.30 -8.97
C GLY A 78 2.05 5.61 -8.80
N ILE A 79 1.89 6.31 -9.92
CA ILE A 79 1.03 7.49 -10.06
C ILE A 79 -0.02 7.15 -11.11
N ILE A 80 -1.29 7.37 -10.78
CA ILE A 80 -2.41 7.22 -11.71
C ILE A 80 -2.68 8.60 -12.33
N PRO A 81 -2.52 8.76 -13.65
CA PRO A 81 -2.72 10.05 -14.29
C PRO A 81 -4.18 10.46 -14.23
N GLY A 82 -4.40 11.78 -14.13
CA GLY A 82 -5.72 12.38 -14.21
C GLY A 82 -6.22 12.57 -15.65
N PRO A 83 -7.29 13.36 -15.86
CA PRO A 83 -7.90 14.27 -14.89
C PRO A 83 -8.97 13.64 -13.99
N ASN A 84 -9.39 12.40 -14.28
CA ASN A 84 -10.46 11.74 -13.54
C ASN A 84 -9.92 10.53 -12.78
N GLU A 85 -10.61 10.19 -11.70
CA GLU A 85 -10.39 8.93 -11.01
C GLU A 85 -10.80 7.77 -11.94
N PRO A 86 -10.04 6.67 -11.96
CA PRO A 86 -10.45 5.46 -12.65
C PRO A 86 -11.72 4.90 -12.01
N THR A 87 -12.53 4.25 -12.83
CA THR A 87 -13.69 3.48 -12.38
C THR A 87 -13.26 2.26 -11.55
N VAL A 88 -14.21 1.67 -10.82
CA VAL A 88 -13.94 0.45 -10.03
C VAL A 88 -13.42 -0.69 -10.92
N ASP A 89 -14.00 -0.88 -12.11
CA ASP A 89 -13.58 -1.93 -13.04
C ASP A 89 -12.17 -1.67 -13.62
N GLU A 90 -11.76 -0.41 -13.75
CA GLU A 90 -10.40 -0.04 -14.17
C GLU A 90 -9.36 -0.21 -13.04
N LEU A 91 -9.78 -0.04 -11.78
CA LEU A 91 -8.93 -0.26 -10.60
C LEU A 91 -8.78 -1.74 -10.26
N ASP A 92 -9.87 -2.49 -10.35
CA ASP A 92 -9.97 -3.90 -9.95
C ASP A 92 -10.18 -4.81 -11.17
N HIS A 93 -9.36 -4.59 -12.20
CA HIS A 93 -9.41 -5.41 -13.40
C HIS A 93 -8.74 -6.76 -13.16
N PHE A 94 -9.54 -7.77 -12.81
CA PHE A 94 -9.08 -9.16 -12.74
C PHE A 94 -9.15 -9.81 -14.13
N VAL A 95 -7.99 -10.16 -14.70
CA VAL A 95 -7.84 -10.84 -15.99
C VAL A 95 -7.67 -12.35 -15.82
#